data_AF-A0A3D2TS48-F1
#
_entry.id   AF-A0A3D2TS48-F1
#
_cell.length_a   1.000
_cell.length_b   1.000
_cell.length_c   1.000
_cell.angle_alpha   90.00
_cell.angle_beta   90.00
_cell.angle_gamma   90.00
#
_symmetry.space_group_name_H-M   'P 1'
#
loop_
_entity.id
_entity.type
_entity.pdbx_description
1 polymer ?
#
loop_
_entity_poly.entity_id
_entity_poly.type
_entity_poly.pdbx_seq_one_letter_code
_entity_poly.pdbx_strand_id
1 'polypeptide(L)'
;MRIHRNEKYMMAATSGCRRRSVFKMSDIETTDVDMFTIGNNLRELREQKRVTQMQVVDVLGVSYTHYAKIEEGMRGMSLKMLIKLIRYFETDANTILGSAAMGVA
;
A
#
# COMPACT_ATOMS: atom_id res chain seq x y z
N MET A 1 -24.38 -7.25 -15.56
CA MET A 1 -23.94 -6.82 -16.91
C MET A 1 -23.08 -5.59 -16.74
N ARG A 2 -21.87 -5.61 -17.33
CA ARG A 2 -20.79 -4.62 -17.15
C ARG A 2 -21.25 -3.18 -17.40
N ILE A 3 -20.80 -2.26 -16.55
CA ILE A 3 -20.51 -0.89 -16.95
C ILE A 3 -19.05 -0.62 -16.53
N HIS A 4 -18.15 -0.75 -17.50
CA HIS A 4 -16.86 -0.07 -17.46
C HIS A 4 -17.05 1.33 -18.06
N ARG A 5 -16.70 2.37 -17.31
CA ARG A 5 -15.96 3.55 -17.80
C ARG A 5 -15.39 4.31 -16.58
N ASN A 6 -14.11 4.68 -16.47
CA ASN A 6 -13.21 5.44 -17.34
C ASN A 6 -13.04 6.89 -16.84
N GLU A 7 -11.79 7.36 -16.88
CA GLU A 7 -11.32 8.77 -16.97
C GLU A 7 -11.27 9.74 -15.77
N LYS A 8 -11.79 9.44 -14.57
CA LYS A 8 -11.77 10.47 -13.49
C LYS A 8 -10.42 10.79 -12.83
N TYR A 9 -9.34 10.06 -13.11
CA TYR A 9 -8.04 10.27 -12.45
C TYR A 9 -7.03 11.06 -13.30
N MET A 10 -7.51 11.99 -14.12
CA MET A 10 -6.66 12.99 -14.79
C MET A 10 -6.59 14.29 -13.97
N MET A 11 -5.35 14.69 -13.68
CA MET A 11 -4.88 16.04 -13.33
C MET A 11 -5.02 16.54 -11.87
N ALA A 12 -3.99 16.26 -11.07
CA ALA A 12 -3.50 17.23 -10.09
C ALA A 12 -1.98 17.37 -10.26
N ALA A 13 -1.58 18.51 -10.83
CA ALA A 13 -0.19 18.89 -11.03
C ALA A 13 0.53 19.00 -9.68
N THR A 14 1.54 18.15 -9.47
CA THR A 14 2.65 18.49 -8.57
C THR A 14 3.97 18.18 -9.30
N SER A 15 4.78 19.22 -9.37
CA SER A 15 6.08 19.33 -9.99
C SER A 15 7.11 18.37 -9.39
N GLY A 16 7.96 17.76 -10.23
CA GLY A 16 9.27 17.24 -9.81
C GLY A 16 9.59 15.76 -10.09
N CYS A 17 10.09 15.48 -11.31
CA CYS A 17 11.22 14.60 -11.63
C CYS A 17 11.37 13.20 -10.94
N ARG A 18 10.89 12.14 -11.61
CA ARG A 18 11.72 11.07 -12.21
C ARG A 18 10.82 10.09 -12.98
N ARG A 19 10.78 10.20 -14.31
CA ARG A 19 10.36 9.08 -15.18
C ARG A 19 11.33 7.94 -14.94
N ARG A 20 10.95 6.94 -14.15
CA ARG A 20 11.70 5.68 -14.10
C ARG A 20 11.34 4.93 -15.39
N SER A 21 12.35 4.61 -16.18
CA SER A 21 12.25 3.88 -17.44
C SER A 21 11.33 2.67 -17.30
N VAL A 22 10.37 2.56 -18.23
CA VAL A 22 9.50 1.39 -18.33
C VAL A 22 10.33 0.25 -18.88
N PHE A 23 10.88 -0.58 -18.00
CA PHE A 23 11.51 -1.84 -18.37
C PHE A 23 10.38 -2.82 -18.68
N LYS A 24 10.01 -2.94 -19.96
CA LYS A 24 9.17 -4.05 -20.42
C LYS A 24 10.07 -5.28 -20.56
N MET A 25 9.95 -6.21 -19.64
CA MET A 25 10.55 -7.53 -19.76
C MET A 25 9.44 -8.55 -19.53
N SER A 26 9.12 -9.26 -20.60
CA SER A 26 8.21 -10.39 -20.63
C SER A 26 8.67 -11.50 -19.69
N ASP A 27 7.67 -12.18 -19.11
CA ASP A 27 7.74 -13.51 -18.51
C ASP A 27 8.39 -13.62 -17.12
N ILE A 28 7.77 -12.95 -16.15
CA ILE A 28 7.53 -13.51 -14.81
C ILE A 28 6.05 -13.21 -14.57
N GLU A 29 5.23 -14.23 -14.30
CA GLU A 29 3.89 -14.00 -13.76
C GLU A 29 4.05 -13.18 -12.49
N THR A 30 3.93 -11.85 -12.60
CA THR A 30 4.01 -11.00 -11.44
C THR A 30 2.81 -11.36 -10.60
N THR A 31 3.07 -11.88 -9.41
CA THR A 31 2.11 -11.82 -8.31
C THR A 31 1.80 -10.33 -8.14
N ASP A 32 0.78 -9.84 -8.85
CA ASP A 32 0.43 -8.43 -8.90
C ASP A 32 -0.10 -8.06 -7.53
N VAL A 33 0.81 -7.67 -6.64
CA VAL A 33 0.47 -7.20 -5.31
C VAL A 33 -0.27 -5.87 -5.48
N ASP A 34 -1.58 -5.88 -5.21
CA ASP A 34 -2.41 -4.70 -5.35
C ASP A 34 -2.10 -3.69 -4.21
N MET A 35 -1.50 -2.57 -4.60
CA MET A 35 -1.17 -1.47 -3.69
C MET A 35 -2.42 -0.85 -3.05
N PHE A 36 -3.56 -0.87 -3.73
CA PHE A 36 -4.81 -0.37 -3.17
C PHE A 36 -5.33 -1.27 -2.04
N THR A 37 -5.26 -2.59 -2.21
CA THR A 37 -5.59 -3.55 -1.16
C THR A 37 -4.69 -3.38 0.06
N ILE A 38 -3.37 -3.24 -0.14
CA ILE A 38 -2.44 -2.96 0.97
C ILE A 38 -2.86 -1.70 1.74
N GLY A 39 -3.15 -0.62 1.01
CA GLY A 39 -3.52 0.66 1.62
C GLY A 39 -4.78 0.54 2.48
N ASN A 40 -5.81 -0.16 2.00
CA ASN A 40 -7.05 -0.40 2.74
C ASN A 40 -6.81 -1.27 3.97
N ASN A 41 -6.03 -2.35 3.87
CA ASN A 41 -5.72 -3.20 5.01
C ASN A 41 -5.01 -2.41 6.12
N LEU A 42 -4.07 -1.53 5.76
CA LEU A 42 -3.40 -0.65 6.73
C LEU A 42 -4.37 0.34 7.37
N ARG A 43 -5.33 0.88 6.61
CA ARG A 43 -6.38 1.75 7.14
C ARG A 43 -7.24 1.00 8.15
N GLU A 44 -7.67 -0.21 7.84
CA GLU A 44 -8.48 -1.04 8.73
C GLU A 44 -7.73 -1.35 10.03
N LEU A 45 -6.47 -1.77 9.95
CA LEU A 45 -5.62 -2.01 11.14
C LEU A 45 -5.46 -0.75 12.00
N ARG A 46 -5.31 0.41 11.36
CA ARG A 46 -5.21 1.71 12.02
C ARG A 46 -6.52 2.07 12.75
N GLU A 47 -7.66 1.84 12.11
CA GLU A 47 -8.99 2.09 12.70
C GLU A 47 -9.31 1.13 13.84
N GLN A 48 -8.91 -0.14 13.73
CA GLN A 48 -9.02 -1.13 14.81
C GLN A 48 -8.23 -0.71 16.06
N LYS A 49 -7.01 -0.19 15.89
CA LYS A 49 -6.23 0.38 17.00
C LYS A 49 -6.68 1.79 17.43
N ARG A 50 -7.63 2.41 16.73
CA ARG A 50 -8.16 3.77 16.98
C ARG A 50 -7.08 4.85 17.02
N VAL A 51 -6.10 4.75 16.12
CA VAL A 51 -4.99 5.71 16.02
C VAL A 51 -5.06 6.53 14.73
N THR A 52 -4.49 7.72 14.74
CA THR A 52 -4.38 8.57 13.55
C THR A 52 -3.11 8.23 12.77
N GLN A 53 -3.05 8.63 11.49
CA GLN A 53 -1.85 8.45 10.68
C GLN A 53 -0.62 9.14 11.31
N MET A 54 -0.82 10.30 11.95
CA MET A 54 0.25 11.02 12.65
C MET A 54 0.83 10.18 13.79
N GLN A 55 -0.04 9.61 14.64
CA GLN A 55 0.39 8.78 15.77
C GLN A 55 1.17 7.54 15.31
N VAL A 56 0.78 6.94 14.19
CA VAL A 56 1.50 5.79 13.62
C VAL A 56 2.91 6.22 13.19
N VAL A 57 3.04 7.32 12.46
CA VAL A 57 4.36 7.73 11.94
C VAL A 57 5.30 8.26 13.02
N ASP A 58 4.76 8.86 14.08
CA ASP A 58 5.53 9.29 15.25
C ASP A 58 6.21 8.09 15.93
N VAL A 59 5.49 6.97 16.08
CA VAL A 59 6.03 5.74 16.65
C VAL A 59 6.99 5.03 15.68
N LEU A 60 6.66 5.00 14.38
CA LEU A 60 7.47 4.30 13.38
C LEU A 60 8.73 5.06 12.97
N GLY A 61 8.84 6.34 13.30
CA GLY A 61 9.93 7.23 12.90
C GLY A 61 10.02 7.35 11.38
N VAL A 62 8.88 7.58 10.71
CA VAL A 62 8.80 7.76 9.26
C VAL A 62 8.07 9.05 8.91
N SER A 63 8.20 9.51 7.67
CA SER A 63 7.47 10.71 7.23
C SER A 63 5.97 10.41 7.10
N TYR A 64 5.14 11.31 7.65
CA TYR A 64 3.69 11.32 7.45
C TYR A 64 3.29 11.12 5.98
N THR A 65 3.86 11.94 5.08
CA THR A 65 3.55 11.90 3.65
C THR A 65 3.90 10.56 3.00
N HIS A 66 4.93 9.88 3.51
CA HIS A 66 5.28 8.56 3.02
C HIS A 66 4.24 7.51 3.41
N TYR A 67 3.80 7.53 4.67
CA TYR A 67 2.76 6.62 5.17
C TYR A 67 1.39 6.89 4.50
N ALA A 68 1.00 8.16 4.38
CA ALA A 68 -0.26 8.55 3.72
C ALA A 68 -0.32 8.04 2.26
N LYS A 69 0.76 8.20 1.49
CA LYS A 69 0.84 7.68 0.10
C LYS A 69 0.78 6.16 0.01
N ILE A 70 1.20 5.45 1.05
CA ILE A 70 1.06 3.99 1.14
C ILE A 70 -0.40 3.63 1.43
N GLU A 71 -1.03 4.28 2.42
CA GLU A 71 -2.45 4.04 2.78
C GLU A 71 -3.41 4.42 1.63
N GLU A 72 -3.04 5.38 0.79
CA GLU A 72 -3.77 5.77 -0.42
C GLU A 72 -3.49 4.85 -1.63
N GLY A 73 -2.56 3.89 -1.52
CA GLY A 73 -2.16 2.99 -2.61
C GLY A 73 -1.36 3.66 -3.73
N MET A 74 -0.96 4.93 -3.56
CA MET A 74 -0.15 5.66 -4.55
C MET A 74 1.31 5.20 -4.60
N ARG A 75 1.78 4.55 -3.53
CA ARG A 75 3.18 4.10 -3.42
C ARG A 75 3.29 2.80 -2.64
N GLY A 76 4.05 1.86 -3.17
CA GLY A 76 4.48 0.68 -2.42
C GLY A 76 5.45 1.03 -1.28
N MET A 77 5.69 0.06 -0.41
CA MET A 77 6.58 0.20 0.73
C MET A 77 7.84 -0.66 0.59
N SER A 78 8.90 -0.32 1.31
CA SER A 78 10.07 -1.19 1.42
C SER A 78 9.82 -2.35 2.37
N LEU A 79 10.58 -3.45 2.24
CA LEU A 79 10.54 -4.56 3.21
C LEU A 79 10.81 -4.09 4.65
N LYS A 80 11.72 -3.12 4.85
CA LYS A 80 11.97 -2.52 6.16
C LYS A 80 10.74 -1.84 6.74
N MET A 81 9.96 -1.17 5.90
CA MET A 81 8.69 -0.55 6.29
C MET A 81 7.65 -1.60 6.67
N LEU A 82 7.55 -2.67 5.88
CA LEU A 82 6.66 -3.79 6.17
C LEU A 82 6.94 -4.41 7.54
N ILE A 83 8.22 -4.72 7.85
CA ILE A 83 8.62 -5.27 9.15
C ILE A 83 8.25 -4.32 10.30
N LYS A 84 8.41 -3.01 10.11
CA LYS A 84 7.99 -2.01 11.10
C LYS A 84 6.48 -2.06 11.35
N LEU A 85 5.67 -2.17 10.30
CA LEU A 85 4.21 -2.23 10.39
C LEU A 85 3.73 -3.53 11.04
N ILE A 86 4.32 -4.67 10.67
CA ILE A 86 4.09 -5.98 11.30
C ILE A 86 4.29 -5.89 12.82
N ARG A 87 5.41 -5.30 13.25
CA ARG A 87 5.70 -5.13 14.69
C ARG A 87 4.78 -4.15 15.38
N TYR A 88 4.41 -3.06 14.71
CA TYR A 88 3.55 -2.04 15.30
C TYR A 88 2.10 -2.48 15.42
N PHE A 89 1.55 -3.15 14.40
CA PHE A 89 0.18 -3.63 14.39
C PHE A 89 0.03 -5.01 15.05
N GLU A 90 1.14 -5.72 15.29
CA GLU A 90 1.15 -7.09 15.84
C GLU A 90 0.40 -8.07 14.93
N THR A 91 0.58 -7.93 13.61
CA THR A 91 -0.09 -8.75 12.59
C THR A 91 0.93 -9.42 11.68
N ASP A 92 0.48 -10.37 10.87
CA ASP A 92 1.35 -11.03 9.90
C ASP A 92 1.49 -10.22 8.60
N ALA A 93 2.43 -10.64 7.76
CA ALA A 93 2.63 -10.03 6.45
C ALA A 93 1.42 -10.27 5.53
N ASN A 94 0.71 -11.40 5.66
CA ASN A 94 -0.39 -11.74 4.77
C ASN A 94 -1.60 -10.83 4.97
N THR A 95 -1.93 -10.48 6.23
CA THR A 95 -2.97 -9.48 6.51
C THR A 95 -2.63 -8.13 5.87
N ILE A 96 -1.38 -7.68 5.93
CA ILE A 96 -0.99 -6.40 5.32
C ILE A 96 -0.98 -6.48 3.80
N LEU A 97 -0.42 -7.56 3.24
CA LEU A 97 -0.23 -7.72 1.79
C LEU A 97 -1.49 -8.20 1.07
N GLY A 98 -2.52 -8.66 1.79
CA GLY A 98 -3.71 -9.24 1.20
C GLY A 98 -3.48 -10.61 0.56
N SER A 99 -2.35 -11.26 0.85
CA SER A 99 -2.03 -12.61 0.36
C SER A 99 -2.66 -13.67 1.28
N ALA A 100 -3.99 -13.62 1.41
CA ALA A 100 -4.71 -14.77 1.91
C ALA A 100 -4.70 -15.84 0.81
N ALA A 101 -3.69 -16.72 0.82
CA ALA A 101 -3.88 -18.03 0.23
C ALA A 101 -5.09 -18.63 0.94
N MET A 102 -6.20 -18.79 0.21
CA MET A 102 -7.34 -19.58 0.67
C MET A 102 -6.78 -20.90 1.18
N GLY A 103 -6.82 -21.10 2.50
CA GLY A 103 -6.42 -22.36 3.11
C GLY A 103 -7.27 -23.46 2.49
N VAL A 104 -6.62 -24.36 1.75
CA VAL A 104 -7.20 -25.64 1.38
C VAL A 104 -7.39 -26.41 2.68
N ALA A 105 -8.64 -26.47 3.14
CA ALA A 105 -9.10 -27.37 4.17
C ALA A 105 -9.42 -28.74 3.56
#